data_AF-A0A7X3TCP2-F1
#
_entry.id   AF-A0A7X3TCP2-F1
#
_cell.length_a   1.000
_cell.length_b   1.000
_cell.length_c   1.000
_cell.angle_alpha   90.00
_cell.angle_beta   90.00
_cell.angle_gamma   90.00
#
_symmetry.space_group_name_H-M   'P 1'
#
loop_
_entity.id
_entity.type
_entity.pdbx_description
1 polymer ?
#
loop_
_entity_poly.entity_id
_entity_poly.type
_entity_poly.pdbx_seq_one_letter_code
_entity_poly.pdbx_strand_id
1 'polypeptide(L)'
;MSLCENLIPRIPLVKLETVVADSQFQRNYITRIVHQIYEGAEKNPEPERIKTGCRWICKRFLRAGMILVLSRSKAFTRDLYYCYEEFAKFYPEQDAAMWQALEYAINPTGNVEELLPLVKELGDFLAQEADAVFGVPQNS
;
A
#
# COMPACT_ATOMS: atom_id res chain seq x y z
N MET A 1 8.54 23.10 32.68
CA MET A 1 7.40 22.24 32.29
C MET A 1 6.88 22.73 30.95
N SER A 2 7.42 22.20 29.85
CA SER A 2 6.95 22.50 28.51
C SER A 2 5.74 21.61 28.24
N LEU A 3 4.57 22.23 28.06
CA LEU A 3 3.37 21.52 27.64
C LEU A 3 3.65 20.88 26.28
N CYS A 4 3.51 19.55 26.24
CA CYS A 4 3.33 18.82 25.00
C CYS A 4 2.04 19.35 24.36
N GLU A 5 2.15 20.37 23.51
CA GLU A 5 1.02 20.89 22.74
C GLU A 5 0.45 19.71 21.96
N ASN A 6 -0.79 19.37 22.27
CA ASN A 6 -1.53 18.32 21.61
C ASN A 6 -1.77 18.78 20.17
N LEU A 7 -0.93 18.30 19.23
CA LEU A 7 -0.93 18.74 17.82
C LEU A 7 -2.07 18.14 16.98
N ILE A 8 -2.86 17.25 17.56
CA ILE A 8 -4.03 16.60 16.94
C ILE A 8 -5.03 17.60 16.31
N PRO A 9 -5.35 18.77 16.91
CA PRO A 9 -6.32 19.71 16.34
C PRO A 9 -5.77 20.55 15.18
N ARG A 10 -4.45 20.54 14.93
CA ARG A 10 -3.79 21.36 13.90
C ARG A 10 -3.46 20.58 12.63
N ILE A 11 -3.74 19.28 12.60
CA ILE A 11 -3.72 18.52 11.35
C ILE A 11 -4.94 19.00 10.57
N PRO A 12 -4.78 19.74 9.46
CA PRO A 12 -5.93 20.05 8.61
C PRO A 12 -6.58 18.71 8.29
N LEU A 13 -7.91 18.63 8.41
CA LEU A 13 -8.70 17.60 7.74
C LEU A 13 -8.41 17.78 6.25
N VAL A 14 -7.26 17.27 5.79
CA VAL A 14 -7.01 17.09 4.37
C VAL A 14 -8.19 16.23 3.99
N LYS A 15 -9.14 16.83 3.26
CA LYS A 15 -10.35 16.14 2.86
C LYS A 15 -9.87 14.80 2.32
N LEU A 16 -10.38 13.70 2.85
CA LEU A 16 -10.02 12.36 2.42
C LEU A 16 -9.95 12.31 0.88
N GLU A 17 -10.90 13.00 0.26
CA GLU A 17 -11.00 13.38 -1.14
C GLU A 17 -9.69 13.84 -1.80
N THR A 18 -8.85 14.68 -1.18
CA THR A 18 -7.60 15.21 -1.76
C THR A 18 -6.42 14.23 -1.64
N VAL A 19 -6.39 13.38 -0.62
CA VAL A 19 -5.40 12.29 -0.49
C VAL A 19 -5.76 11.13 -1.43
N VAL A 20 -7.06 10.82 -1.53
CA VAL A 20 -7.63 9.81 -2.43
C VAL A 20 -7.63 10.28 -3.90
N ALA A 21 -7.70 11.59 -4.15
CA ALA A 21 -7.61 12.16 -5.51
C ALA A 21 -6.21 12.07 -6.13
N ASP A 22 -5.18 11.64 -5.39
CA ASP A 22 -3.95 11.18 -6.05
C ASP A 22 -4.29 9.88 -6.81
N SER A 23 -4.40 9.99 -8.13
CA SER A 23 -4.68 8.92 -9.10
C SER A 23 -3.87 7.62 -8.90
N GLN A 24 -2.80 7.69 -8.10
CA GLN A 24 -1.97 6.58 -7.63
C GLN A 24 -2.66 5.62 -6.65
N PHE A 25 -3.91 5.83 -6.25
CA PHE A 25 -4.61 4.90 -5.32
C PHE A 25 -5.88 4.29 -5.89
N GLN A 26 -6.09 4.41 -7.21
CA GLN A 26 -7.20 3.77 -7.91
C GLN A 26 -6.88 2.31 -8.27
N ARG A 27 -7.92 1.49 -8.46
CA ARG A 27 -7.85 0.11 -8.97
C ARG A 27 -6.84 -0.08 -10.12
N ASN A 28 -6.94 0.78 -11.14
CA ASN A 28 -6.09 0.72 -12.34
C ASN A 28 -4.60 0.90 -12.02
N TYR A 29 -4.26 1.59 -10.93
CA TYR A 29 -2.88 1.76 -10.50
C TYR A 29 -2.30 0.44 -9.98
N ILE A 30 -3.00 -0.27 -9.09
CA ILE A 30 -2.52 -1.54 -8.53
C ILE A 30 -2.38 -2.58 -9.63
N THR A 31 -3.41 -2.74 -10.48
CA THR A 31 -3.36 -3.66 -11.63
C THR A 31 -2.21 -3.34 -12.59
N ARG A 32 -2.01 -2.06 -12.93
CA ARG A 32 -0.91 -1.65 -13.81
C ARG A 32 0.46 -1.94 -13.19
N ILE A 33 0.60 -1.78 -11.88
CA ILE A 33 1.85 -2.09 -11.20
C ILE A 33 2.14 -3.58 -11.20
N VAL A 34 1.15 -4.41 -10.87
CA VAL A 34 1.31 -5.87 -10.90
C VAL A 34 1.82 -6.30 -12.28
N HIS A 35 1.18 -5.81 -13.36
CA HIS A 35 1.62 -6.08 -14.73
C HIS A 35 3.07 -5.65 -14.99
N GLN A 36 3.46 -4.46 -14.57
CA GLN A 36 4.83 -3.95 -14.75
C GLN A 36 5.88 -4.82 -14.04
N ILE A 37 5.56 -5.40 -12.88
CA ILE A 37 6.47 -6.29 -12.15
C ILE A 37 6.64 -7.62 -12.91
N TYR A 38 5.56 -8.23 -13.37
CA TYR A 38 5.64 -9.47 -14.17
C TYR A 38 6.46 -9.25 -15.44
N GLU A 39 6.17 -8.20 -16.22
CA GLU A 39 6.92 -7.91 -17.44
C GLU A 39 8.41 -7.61 -17.16
N GLY A 40 8.69 -6.88 -16.08
CA GLY A 40 10.06 -6.54 -15.69
C GLY A 40 10.86 -7.76 -15.25
N ALA A 41 10.24 -8.65 -14.47
CA ALA A 41 10.84 -9.89 -14.00
C ALA A 41 11.15 -10.86 -15.16
N GLU A 42 10.25 -10.98 -16.14
CA GLU A 42 10.49 -11.83 -17.31
C GLU A 42 11.58 -11.29 -18.24
N LYS A 43 11.57 -9.98 -18.51
CA LYS A 43 12.49 -9.38 -19.51
C LYS A 43 13.91 -9.20 -19.00
N ASN A 44 14.09 -9.02 -17.69
CA ASN A 44 15.42 -8.82 -17.10
C ASN A 44 15.44 -9.22 -15.60
N PRO A 45 15.59 -10.52 -15.29
CA PRO A 45 15.54 -11.07 -13.94
C PRO A 45 16.83 -10.81 -13.13
N GLU A 46 17.48 -9.66 -13.34
CA GLU A 46 18.65 -9.28 -12.54
C GLU A 46 18.22 -9.13 -11.06
N PRO A 47 18.86 -9.83 -10.11
CA PRO A 47 18.45 -9.82 -8.70
C PRO A 47 18.33 -8.41 -8.09
N GLU A 48 19.18 -7.47 -8.49
CA GLU A 48 19.15 -6.11 -7.97
C GLU A 48 17.98 -5.27 -8.53
N ARG A 49 17.56 -5.54 -9.77
CA ARG A 49 16.33 -4.97 -10.33
C ARG A 49 15.11 -5.52 -9.63
N ILE A 50 15.09 -6.83 -9.36
CA ILE A 50 14.02 -7.49 -8.61
C ILE A 50 13.93 -6.90 -7.20
N LYS A 51 15.05 -6.74 -6.49
CA LYS A 51 15.07 -6.08 -5.16
C LYS A 51 14.55 -4.65 -5.20
N THR A 52 14.93 -3.89 -6.22
CA THR A 52 14.45 -2.52 -6.41
C THR A 52 12.94 -2.49 -6.61
N GLY A 53 12.42 -3.38 -7.48
CA GLY A 53 10.99 -3.55 -7.71
C GLY A 53 10.23 -3.99 -6.46
N CYS A 54 10.73 -5.02 -5.79
CA CYS A 54 10.24 -5.56 -4.51
C CYS A 54 10.08 -4.46 -3.45
N ARG A 55 11.14 -3.70 -3.18
CA ARG A 55 11.12 -2.57 -2.23
C ARG A 55 10.08 -1.54 -2.64
N TRP A 56 10.04 -1.21 -3.93
CA TRP A 56 9.19 -0.15 -4.45
C TRP A 56 7.70 -0.51 -4.40
N ILE A 57 7.33 -1.76 -4.69
CA ILE A 57 5.93 -2.21 -4.67
C ILE A 57 5.44 -2.43 -3.25
N CYS A 58 6.23 -3.05 -2.39
CA CYS A 58 5.79 -3.29 -1.01
C CYS A 58 5.57 -1.97 -0.25
N LYS A 59 6.39 -0.95 -0.51
CA LYS A 59 6.17 0.43 -0.04
C LYS A 59 4.86 1.05 -0.53
N ARG A 60 4.35 0.63 -1.68
CA ARG A 60 3.06 1.10 -2.22
C ARG A 60 1.89 0.35 -1.61
N PHE A 61 1.99 -0.95 -1.43
CA PHE A 61 0.96 -1.74 -0.76
C PHE A 61 0.71 -1.25 0.67
N LEU A 62 1.76 -1.00 1.44
CA LEU A 62 1.63 -0.44 2.80
C LEU A 62 0.88 0.90 2.80
N ARG A 63 1.20 1.79 1.84
CA ARG A 63 0.52 3.08 1.73
C ARG A 63 -0.91 2.93 1.24
N ALA A 64 -1.17 2.05 0.28
CA ALA A 64 -2.51 1.78 -0.21
C ALA A 64 -3.40 1.22 0.90
N GLY A 65 -2.89 0.27 1.70
CA GLY A 65 -3.56 -0.25 2.89
C GLY A 65 -3.91 0.86 3.88
N MET A 66 -2.98 1.77 4.16
CA MET A 66 -3.24 2.93 5.01
C MET A 66 -4.38 3.82 4.48
N ILE A 67 -4.41 4.06 3.16
CA ILE A 67 -5.48 4.84 2.52
C ILE A 67 -6.85 4.15 2.63
N LEU A 68 -6.92 2.81 2.52
CA LEU A 68 -8.17 2.04 2.70
C LEU A 68 -8.76 2.18 4.10
N VAL A 69 -7.92 2.34 5.12
CA VAL A 69 -8.38 2.46 6.51
C VAL A 69 -8.49 3.90 6.98
N LEU A 70 -7.97 4.88 6.23
CA LEU A 70 -7.84 6.29 6.63
C LEU A 70 -9.16 6.90 7.12
N SER A 71 -10.29 6.63 6.44
CA SER A 71 -11.60 7.15 6.84
C SER A 71 -12.08 6.61 8.19
N ARG A 72 -11.67 5.39 8.55
CA ARG A 72 -12.03 4.70 9.79
C ARG A 72 -11.03 4.99 10.91
N SER A 73 -9.73 4.97 10.61
CA SER A 73 -8.66 5.25 11.59
C SER A 73 -8.58 6.74 11.96
N LYS A 74 -8.95 7.64 11.03
CA LYS A 74 -8.76 9.09 11.14
C LYS A 74 -7.31 9.51 11.44
N ALA A 75 -6.36 8.64 11.11
CA ALA A 75 -4.93 8.86 11.28
C ALA A 75 -4.25 8.73 9.93
N PHE A 76 -3.24 9.56 9.65
CA PHE A 76 -2.39 9.40 8.47
C PHE A 76 -0.93 9.42 8.90
N THR A 77 -0.13 8.52 8.32
CA THR A 77 1.30 8.41 8.58
C THR A 77 2.05 8.04 7.31
N ARG A 78 3.32 8.45 7.24
CA ARG A 78 4.25 8.06 6.16
C ARG A 78 5.20 6.95 6.60
N ASP A 79 5.20 6.64 7.88
CA ASP A 79 5.98 5.55 8.47
C ASP A 79 5.37 4.22 8.05
N LEU A 80 6.22 3.32 7.56
CA LEU A 80 5.77 2.06 6.97
C LEU A 80 5.25 1.07 8.01
N TYR A 81 5.84 1.03 9.20
CA TYR A 81 5.39 0.17 10.28
C TYR A 81 4.01 0.61 10.76
N TYR A 82 3.81 1.92 10.95
CA TYR A 82 2.49 2.42 11.36
C TYR A 82 1.43 2.26 10.26
N CYS A 83 1.80 2.36 8.97
CA CYS A 83 0.87 2.00 7.89
C CYS A 83 0.41 0.54 7.98
N TYR A 84 1.35 -0.38 8.23
CA TYR A 84 1.06 -1.79 8.44
C TYR A 84 0.14 -1.99 9.66
N GLU A 85 0.54 -1.45 10.81
CA GLU A 85 -0.13 -1.68 12.09
C GLU A 85 -1.56 -1.17 12.05
N GLU A 86 -1.78 0.00 11.44
CA GLU A 86 -3.14 0.54 11.30
C GLU A 86 -3.98 -0.29 10.34
N PHE A 87 -3.40 -0.74 9.22
CA PHE A 87 -4.11 -1.62 8.28
C PHE A 87 -4.54 -2.95 8.91
N ALA A 88 -3.63 -3.61 9.64
CA ALA A 88 -3.86 -4.92 10.25
C ALA A 88 -5.01 -4.92 11.29
N LYS A 89 -5.27 -3.77 11.93
CA LYS A 89 -6.42 -3.61 12.85
C LYS A 89 -7.77 -3.79 12.15
N PHE A 90 -7.87 -3.42 10.87
CA PHE A 90 -9.12 -3.50 10.10
C PHE A 90 -9.18 -4.73 9.19
N TYR A 91 -8.02 -5.30 8.81
CA TYR A 91 -7.92 -6.45 7.91
C TYR A 91 -7.00 -7.53 8.49
N PRO A 92 -7.39 -8.19 9.60
CA PRO A 92 -6.55 -9.18 10.28
C PRO A 92 -6.24 -10.41 9.41
N GLU A 93 -7.13 -10.75 8.46
CA GLU A 93 -6.92 -11.84 7.51
C GLU A 93 -5.76 -11.57 6.54
N GLN A 94 -5.37 -10.30 6.38
CA GLN A 94 -4.28 -9.85 5.51
C GLN A 94 -3.03 -9.43 6.30
N ASP A 95 -3.01 -9.63 7.62
CA ASP A 95 -1.91 -9.23 8.51
C ASP A 95 -0.57 -9.83 8.07
N ALA A 96 -0.52 -11.16 7.88
CA ALA A 96 0.70 -11.84 7.46
C ALA A 96 1.24 -11.34 6.11
N ALA A 97 0.37 -11.12 5.13
CA ALA A 97 0.77 -10.60 3.82
C ALA A 97 1.28 -9.15 3.91
N MET A 98 0.59 -8.30 4.69
CA MET A 98 1.02 -6.91 4.88
C MET A 98 2.32 -6.81 5.70
N TRP A 99 2.52 -7.72 6.66
CA TRP A 99 3.78 -7.87 7.38
C TRP A 99 4.92 -8.26 6.43
N GLN A 100 4.71 -9.26 5.57
CA GLN A 100 5.71 -9.64 4.57
C GLN A 100 6.04 -8.48 3.62
N ALA A 101 5.04 -7.66 3.25
CA ALA A 101 5.30 -6.43 2.50
C ALA A 101 6.15 -5.43 3.30
N LEU A 102 5.93 -5.28 4.62
CA LEU A 102 6.80 -4.45 5.45
C LEU A 102 8.25 -4.97 5.47
N GLU A 103 8.44 -6.28 5.65
CA GLU A 103 9.75 -6.90 5.62
C GLU A 103 10.45 -6.66 4.28
N TYR A 104 9.78 -6.91 3.16
CA TYR A 104 10.32 -6.68 1.82
C TYR A 104 10.54 -5.20 1.48
N ALA A 105 9.79 -4.28 2.08
CA ALA A 105 10.05 -2.86 1.95
C ALA A 105 11.37 -2.43 2.62
N ILE A 106 11.82 -3.16 3.65
CA ILE A 106 13.06 -2.91 4.40
C ILE A 106 14.22 -3.75 3.82
N ASN A 107 13.98 -5.06 3.69
CA ASN A 107 14.89 -6.12 3.26
C ASN A 107 14.31 -6.81 2.00
N PRO A 108 14.44 -6.21 0.81
CA PRO A 108 13.80 -6.73 -0.39
C PRO A 108 14.40 -8.06 -0.83
N THR A 109 13.54 -8.98 -1.29
CA THR A 109 13.97 -10.21 -1.96
C THR A 109 14.40 -9.93 -3.40
N GLY A 110 15.43 -10.64 -3.84
CA GLY A 110 15.85 -10.71 -5.25
C GLY A 110 15.28 -11.92 -5.98
N ASN A 111 14.39 -12.68 -5.32
CA ASN A 111 13.78 -13.88 -5.86
C ASN A 111 12.36 -13.57 -6.38
N VAL A 112 12.15 -13.78 -7.67
CA VAL A 112 10.85 -13.56 -8.34
C VAL A 112 9.80 -14.54 -7.82
N GLU A 113 10.17 -15.79 -7.56
CA GLU A 113 9.25 -16.83 -7.10
C GLU A 113 8.70 -16.54 -5.69
N GLU A 114 9.46 -15.80 -4.87
CA GLU A 114 9.01 -15.31 -3.56
C GLU A 114 8.16 -14.04 -3.67
N LEU A 115 8.51 -13.14 -4.61
CA LEU A 115 7.83 -11.86 -4.75
C LEU A 115 6.46 -11.97 -5.41
N LEU A 116 6.34 -12.78 -6.46
CA LEU A 116 5.12 -12.83 -7.29
C LEU A 116 3.88 -13.30 -6.53
N PRO A 117 3.93 -14.34 -5.67
CA PRO A 117 2.77 -14.75 -4.88
C PRO A 117 2.25 -13.61 -4.00
N LEU A 118 3.12 -12.92 -3.27
CA LEU A 118 2.76 -11.76 -2.46
C LEU A 118 2.14 -10.65 -3.30
N VAL A 119 2.77 -10.30 -4.42
CA VAL A 119 2.29 -9.25 -5.33
C VAL A 119 0.92 -9.57 -5.88
N LYS A 120 0.68 -10.83 -6.22
CA LYS A 120 -0.61 -11.28 -6.72
C LYS A 120 -1.68 -11.24 -5.62
N GLU A 121 -1.46 -11.93 -4.51
CA GLU A 121 -2.48 -12.11 -3.46
C GLU A 121 -2.82 -10.78 -2.78
N LEU A 122 -1.81 -10.06 -2.28
CA LEU A 122 -2.03 -8.78 -1.60
C LEU A 122 -2.46 -7.70 -2.59
N GLY A 123 -1.92 -7.71 -3.81
CA GLY A 123 -2.32 -6.78 -4.86
C GLY A 123 -3.79 -6.96 -5.28
N ASP A 124 -4.23 -8.20 -5.49
CA ASP A 124 -5.61 -8.54 -5.85
C ASP A 124 -6.57 -8.09 -4.73
N PHE A 125 -6.22 -8.36 -3.47
CA PHE A 125 -7.00 -7.92 -2.31
C PHE A 125 -7.12 -6.39 -2.25
N LEU A 126 -5.99 -5.67 -2.29
CA LEU A 126 -5.97 -4.21 -2.19
C LEU A 126 -6.77 -3.54 -3.32
N ALA A 127 -6.73 -4.11 -4.53
CA ALA A 127 -7.51 -3.62 -5.67
C ALA A 127 -9.02 -3.81 -5.46
N GLN A 128 -9.44 -4.99 -5.01
CA GLN A 128 -10.86 -5.27 -4.73
C GLN A 128 -11.40 -4.41 -3.59
N GLU A 129 -10.62 -4.25 -2.54
CA GLU A 129 -11.01 -3.45 -1.39
C GLU A 129 -11.06 -1.95 -1.73
N ALA A 130 -10.17 -1.47 -2.60
CA ALA A 130 -10.24 -0.11 -3.12
C ALA A 130 -11.53 0.14 -3.92
N ASP A 131 -11.96 -0.83 -4.73
CA ASP A 131 -13.25 -0.75 -5.45
C ASP A 131 -14.43 -0.67 -4.47
N ALA A 132 -14.38 -1.47 -3.39
CA ALA A 132 -15.43 -1.49 -2.36
C ALA A 132 -15.48 -0.19 -1.53
N VAL A 133 -14.33 0.37 -1.16
CA VAL A 133 -14.22 1.53 -0.27
C VAL A 133 -14.42 2.86 -1.01
N PHE A 134 -13.88 3.01 -2.22
CA PHE A 134 -13.91 4.28 -2.96
C PHE A 134 -14.98 4.33 -4.06
N GLY A 135 -15.56 3.18 -4.42
CA GLY A 135 -16.54 3.07 -5.48
C GLY A 135 -15.94 3.20 -6.89
N VAL A 136 -16.69 2.72 -7.89
CA VAL A 136 -16.40 2.94 -9.30
C VAL A 136 -16.95 4.31 -9.70
N PRO A 137 -16.21 5.19 -10.40
CA PRO A 137 -16.84 6.27 -11.13
C PRO A 137 -17.76 5.64 -12.17
N GLN A 138 -19.07 5.66 -11.92
CA GLN A 138 -20.07 5.33 -12.92
C GLN A 138 -19.99 6.42 -13.98
N ASN A 139 -19.29 6.14 -15.08
CA ASN A 139 -19.34 7.01 -16.25
C ASN A 139 -20.80 7.05 -16.72
N SER A 140 -21.43 8.21 -16.51
CA SER A 140 -22.68 8.62 -17.15
C SER A 140 -22.38 9.16 -18.54
#